data_AF-A0A021WXZ4-F1
#
_entry.id   AF-A0A021WXZ4-F1
#
_cell.length_a   1.000
_cell.length_b   1.000
_cell.length_c   1.000
_cell.angle_alpha   90.00
_cell.angle_beta   90.00
_cell.angle_gamma   90.00
#
_symmetry.space_group_name_H-M   'P 1'
#
loop_
_entity.id
_entity.type
_entity.pdbx_description
1 polymer ?
#
loop_
_entity_poly.entity_id
_entity_poly.type
_entity_poly.pdbx_seq_one_letter_code
_entity_poly.pdbx_strand_id
1 'polypeptide(L)'
;MTSMGKAGFVSGMVFTWSAATAMATPPDALSVRDEVFGVGAREILVLRTVSDNLGSYNATVSTVFVVLIDAATAQEALWPVYRTRLVPDYESDPSGLTPSIRNEALAQRRDAFDLLSERKALPAGSASARGETPDVMTYSMQAGIDVRYLDGTRYGLTAGELRRRWEIAADQLAAAMEPYDRLGPLAAVDLIDDGALDLSACTLADPATWSLPVGAGSMQVLRITCEGEGLSWSRLLVVPSRQK
;
A
#
# COMPACT_ATOMS: atom_id res chain seq x y z
N MET A 1 -58.10 2.24 -58.30
CA MET A 1 -56.98 2.11 -59.26
C MET A 1 -56.51 3.53 -59.51
N THR A 2 -55.33 4.03 -59.11
CA THR A 2 -53.95 3.52 -58.93
C THR A 2 -53.23 4.54 -58.02
N SER A 3 -52.65 4.13 -56.90
CA SER A 3 -51.20 4.12 -56.55
C SER A 3 -50.42 5.45 -56.68
N MET A 4 -49.74 5.83 -55.57
CA MET A 4 -48.47 6.58 -55.41
C MET A 4 -48.59 7.55 -54.21
N GLY A 5 -47.71 7.62 -53.21
CA GLY A 5 -46.45 6.93 -52.95
C GLY A 5 -46.09 7.04 -51.45
N LYS A 6 -45.33 6.06 -50.96
CA LYS A 6 -44.76 6.00 -49.62
C LYS A 6 -43.70 7.09 -49.44
N ALA A 7 -43.85 7.96 -48.43
CA ALA A 7 -42.73 8.72 -47.87
C ALA A 7 -42.20 7.95 -46.66
N GLY A 8 -41.04 7.33 -46.81
CA GLY A 8 -40.32 6.67 -45.71
C GLY A 8 -39.71 7.72 -44.79
N PHE A 9 -40.10 7.69 -43.52
CA PHE A 9 -39.38 8.36 -42.44
C PHE A 9 -38.04 7.62 -42.25
N VAL A 10 -36.93 8.22 -42.66
CA VAL A 10 -35.60 7.80 -42.21
C VAL A 10 -35.39 8.45 -40.86
N SER A 11 -35.73 7.72 -39.79
CA SER A 11 -35.37 8.12 -38.43
C SER A 11 -33.86 7.95 -38.28
N GLY A 12 -33.13 9.06 -38.38
CA GLY A 12 -31.69 9.09 -38.13
C GLY A 12 -31.45 8.75 -36.66
N MET A 13 -30.96 7.53 -36.41
CA MET A 13 -30.31 7.20 -35.14
C MET A 13 -29.08 8.07 -35.02
N VAL A 14 -29.18 9.14 -34.24
CA VAL A 14 -28.02 9.85 -33.72
C VAL A 14 -27.39 8.90 -32.71
N PHE A 15 -26.41 8.13 -33.16
CA PHE A 15 -25.46 7.48 -32.26
C PHE A 15 -24.64 8.60 -31.62
N THR A 16 -25.07 9.07 -30.46
CA THR A 16 -24.22 9.83 -29.56
C THR A 16 -23.15 8.86 -29.06
N TRP A 17 -22.04 8.78 -29.78
CA TRP A 17 -20.80 8.28 -29.23
C TRP A 17 -20.46 9.22 -28.08
N SER A 18 -20.69 8.77 -26.84
CA SER A 18 -20.04 9.36 -25.68
C SER A 18 -18.55 9.10 -25.86
N ALA A 19 -17.87 10.01 -26.56
CA ALA A 19 -16.44 10.08 -26.56
C ALA A 19 -16.04 10.22 -25.10
N ALA A 20 -15.51 9.15 -24.51
CA ALA A 20 -14.77 9.27 -23.26
C ALA A 20 -13.73 10.35 -23.54
N THR A 21 -13.89 11.51 -22.90
CA THR A 21 -12.91 12.59 -22.99
C THR A 21 -11.60 11.98 -22.56
N ALA A 22 -10.64 11.90 -23.48
CA ALA A 22 -9.27 11.59 -23.13
C ALA A 22 -8.88 12.57 -22.03
N MET A 23 -8.76 12.09 -20.79
CA MET A 23 -8.34 12.94 -19.69
C MET A 23 -6.92 13.38 -20.01
N ALA A 24 -6.73 14.68 -20.26
CA ALA A 24 -5.45 15.25 -20.63
C ALA A 24 -4.40 15.12 -19.49
N THR A 25 -4.87 14.92 -18.26
CA THR A 25 -4.08 14.66 -17.06
C THR A 25 -4.65 13.45 -16.33
N PRO A 26 -3.81 12.51 -15.84
CA PRO A 26 -4.31 11.38 -15.06
C PRO A 26 -4.94 11.86 -13.75
N PRO A 27 -5.82 11.06 -13.14
CA PRO A 27 -6.18 11.27 -11.74
C PRO A 27 -4.91 11.23 -10.87
N ASP A 28 -4.87 12.04 -9.82
CA ASP A 28 -3.84 11.93 -8.79
C ASP A 28 -3.94 10.54 -8.14
N ALA A 29 -2.82 9.84 -8.06
CA ALA A 29 -2.78 8.49 -7.54
C ALA A 29 -1.55 8.25 -6.66
N LEU A 30 -1.79 7.71 -5.48
CA LEU A 30 -0.80 7.31 -4.49
C LEU A 30 -1.04 5.83 -4.13
N SER A 31 0.05 5.10 -3.99
CA SER A 31 0.01 3.70 -3.59
C SER A 31 0.99 3.47 -2.44
N VAL A 32 0.56 2.74 -1.43
CA VAL A 32 1.40 2.37 -0.29
C VAL A 32 1.50 0.86 -0.22
N ARG A 33 2.73 0.33 -0.21
CA ARG A 33 2.97 -1.12 -0.20
C ARG A 33 4.03 -1.51 0.81
N ASP A 34 3.69 -2.47 1.65
CA ASP A 34 4.59 -3.07 2.64
C ASP A 34 5.18 -4.39 2.13
N GLU A 35 6.50 -4.56 2.28
CA GLU A 35 7.23 -5.80 2.03
C GLU A 35 8.11 -6.17 3.22
N VAL A 36 8.13 -7.44 3.62
CA VAL A 36 8.95 -7.87 4.76
C VAL A 36 10.43 -7.73 4.42
N PHE A 37 11.15 -7.01 5.28
CA PHE A 37 12.56 -6.68 5.13
C PHE A 37 13.44 -7.44 6.12
N GLY A 38 12.96 -7.58 7.36
CA GLY A 38 13.67 -8.31 8.39
C GLY A 38 12.76 -8.75 9.54
N VAL A 39 13.29 -9.67 10.34
CA VAL A 39 12.60 -10.27 11.48
C VAL A 39 13.50 -10.20 12.69
N GLY A 40 13.05 -9.48 13.71
CA GLY A 40 13.69 -9.38 15.02
C GLY A 40 13.13 -10.40 16.01
N ALA A 41 13.53 -10.25 17.28
CA ALA A 41 13.02 -11.11 18.35
C ALA A 41 11.59 -10.74 18.78
N ARG A 42 11.17 -9.47 18.61
CA ARG A 42 9.86 -8.97 19.05
C ARG A 42 9.18 -8.09 18.00
N GLU A 43 9.76 -8.01 16.81
CA GLU A 43 9.34 -7.06 15.80
C GLU A 43 9.55 -7.63 14.40
N ILE A 44 8.74 -7.16 13.47
CA ILE A 44 8.99 -7.31 12.04
C ILE A 44 9.39 -5.94 11.49
N LEU A 45 10.36 -5.93 10.59
CA LEU A 45 10.75 -4.75 9.84
C LEU A 45 10.21 -4.93 8.42
N VAL A 46 9.52 -3.92 7.91
CA VAL A 46 8.99 -3.90 6.55
C VAL A 46 9.50 -2.68 5.79
N LEU A 47 9.73 -2.81 4.49
CA LEU A 47 9.88 -1.68 3.58
C LEU A 47 8.48 -1.22 3.18
N ARG A 48 8.10 -0.02 3.61
CA ARG A 48 6.89 0.67 3.16
C ARG A 48 7.26 1.60 2.01
N THR A 49 6.81 1.26 0.82
CA THR A 49 7.01 2.08 -0.38
C THR A 49 5.77 2.89 -0.65
N VAL A 50 5.91 4.21 -0.67
CA VAL A 50 4.90 5.15 -1.15
C VAL A 50 5.26 5.52 -2.58
N SER A 51 4.42 5.18 -3.56
CA SER A 51 4.59 5.59 -4.95
C SER A 51 3.46 6.51 -5.38
N ASP A 52 3.84 7.69 -5.83
CA ASP A 52 2.95 8.78 -6.24
C ASP A 52 3.21 9.08 -7.72
N ASN A 53 2.14 9.14 -8.52
CA ASN A 53 2.23 9.43 -9.95
C ASN A 53 2.53 10.91 -10.28
N LEU A 54 2.66 11.76 -9.26
CA LEU A 54 2.90 13.20 -9.39
C LEU A 54 1.83 13.96 -10.19
N GLY A 55 0.66 13.36 -10.45
CA GLY A 55 -0.33 13.90 -11.39
C GLY A 55 0.06 13.74 -12.86
N SER A 56 0.90 12.77 -13.23
CA SER A 56 1.35 12.51 -14.61
C SER A 56 1.44 11.02 -14.95
N TYR A 57 1.16 10.67 -16.20
CA TYR A 57 1.19 9.27 -16.66
C TYR A 57 2.62 8.72 -16.77
N ASN A 58 3.61 9.61 -16.87
CA ASN A 58 5.00 9.25 -17.18
C ASN A 58 5.97 9.68 -16.07
N ALA A 59 5.44 10.07 -14.90
CA ALA A 59 6.25 10.50 -13.78
C ALA A 59 5.88 9.70 -12.53
N THR A 60 6.84 9.47 -11.67
CA THR A 60 6.63 8.81 -10.39
C THR A 60 7.66 9.28 -9.38
N VAL A 61 7.24 9.51 -8.14
CA VAL A 61 8.14 9.55 -6.98
C VAL A 61 7.85 8.35 -6.12
N SER A 62 8.89 7.61 -5.77
CA SER A 62 8.84 6.52 -4.81
C SER A 62 9.65 6.91 -3.57
N THR A 63 9.00 6.99 -2.42
CA THR A 63 9.65 7.16 -1.12
C THR A 63 9.56 5.85 -0.34
N VAL A 64 10.69 5.36 0.16
CA VAL A 64 10.75 4.12 0.94
C VAL A 64 11.07 4.42 2.38
N PHE A 65 10.30 3.80 3.27
CA PHE A 65 10.50 3.83 4.71
C PHE A 65 10.81 2.42 5.21
N VAL A 66 11.66 2.33 6.23
CA VAL A 66 11.66 1.15 7.10
C VAL A 66 10.63 1.39 8.19
N VAL A 67 9.73 0.42 8.34
CA VAL A 67 8.70 0.40 9.38
C VAL A 67 9.00 -0.77 10.30
N LEU A 68 9.21 -0.47 11.58
CA LEU A 68 9.24 -1.48 12.64
C LEU A 68 7.83 -1.64 13.17
N ILE A 69 7.32 -2.88 13.18
CA ILE A 69 6.02 -3.23 13.76
C ILE A 69 6.26 -4.16 14.95
N ASP A 70 5.90 -3.71 16.16
CA ASP A 70 6.02 -4.52 17.38
C ASP A 70 5.01 -5.68 17.36
N ALA A 71 5.48 -6.89 17.65
CA ALA A 71 4.69 -8.12 17.56
C ALA A 71 3.56 -8.21 18.59
N ALA A 72 3.71 -7.55 19.74
CA ALA A 72 2.76 -7.65 20.85
C ALA A 72 1.69 -6.56 20.78
N THR A 73 2.09 -5.35 20.42
CA THR A 73 1.26 -4.14 20.46
C THR A 73 0.80 -3.68 19.09
N ALA A 74 1.45 -4.15 18.02
CA ALA A 74 1.29 -3.67 16.65
C ALA A 74 1.56 -2.16 16.47
N GLN A 75 2.29 -1.54 17.40
CA GLN A 75 2.73 -0.16 17.25
C GLN A 75 3.81 -0.08 16.15
N GLU A 76 3.73 0.98 15.34
CA GLU A 76 4.68 1.24 14.26
C GLU A 76 5.65 2.36 14.64
N ALA A 77 6.88 2.23 14.17
CA ALA A 77 7.85 3.31 14.08
C ALA A 77 8.42 3.37 12.66
N LEU A 78 8.51 4.56 12.08
CA LEU A 78 8.88 4.79 10.67
C LEU A 78 10.19 5.58 10.57
N TRP A 79 11.04 5.22 9.60
CA TRP A 79 12.20 6.00 9.21
C TRP A 79 12.34 6.08 7.69
N PRO A 80 12.54 7.27 7.10
CA PRO A 80 12.74 7.39 5.66
C PRO A 80 14.13 6.87 5.27
N VAL A 81 14.22 6.10 4.18
CA VAL A 81 15.46 5.43 3.75
C VAL A 81 16.00 6.01 2.46
N TYR A 82 15.12 6.16 1.46
CA TYR A 82 15.48 6.82 0.21
C TYR A 82 14.23 7.31 -0.50
N ARG A 83 14.43 8.28 -1.39
CA ARG A 83 13.44 8.75 -2.34
C ARG A 83 14.05 8.78 -3.72
N THR A 84 13.33 8.25 -4.69
CA THR A 84 13.73 8.27 -6.09
C THR A 84 12.62 8.85 -6.93
N ARG A 85 12.98 9.78 -7.82
CA ARG A 85 12.09 10.36 -8.80
C ARG A 85 12.42 9.83 -10.17
N LEU A 86 11.37 9.43 -10.89
CA LEU A 86 11.38 9.10 -12.30
C LEU A 86 10.51 10.15 -13.02
N VAL A 87 11.08 10.87 -13.98
CA VAL A 87 10.37 11.85 -14.82
C VAL A 87 10.85 11.76 -16.27
N PRO A 88 10.04 12.16 -17.26
CA PRO A 88 10.50 12.26 -18.64
C PRO A 88 11.67 13.26 -18.75
N ASP A 89 12.69 12.91 -19.54
CA ASP A 89 13.82 13.79 -19.84
C ASP A 89 13.68 14.40 -21.23
N TYR A 90 12.83 15.42 -21.37
CA TYR A 90 12.64 16.10 -22.65
C TYR A 90 13.86 16.95 -23.09
N GLU A 91 14.78 17.23 -22.17
CA GLU A 91 15.98 18.01 -22.47
C GLU A 91 17.03 17.15 -23.19
N SER A 92 17.28 15.94 -22.69
CA SER A 92 18.24 15.00 -23.28
C SER A 92 17.61 14.12 -24.37
N ASP A 93 16.31 13.81 -24.25
CA ASP A 93 15.55 12.98 -25.18
C ASP A 93 14.21 13.64 -25.53
N PRO A 94 14.14 14.39 -26.65
CA PRO A 94 12.91 15.06 -27.09
C PRO A 94 11.73 14.11 -27.33
N SER A 95 11.96 12.80 -27.49
CA SER A 95 10.90 11.81 -27.63
C SER A 95 10.23 11.44 -26.29
N GLY A 96 10.87 11.77 -25.17
CA GLY A 96 10.39 11.44 -23.81
C GLY A 96 10.35 9.95 -23.52
N LEU A 97 11.00 9.13 -24.35
CA LEU A 97 11.04 7.67 -24.19
C LEU A 97 12.07 7.24 -23.15
N THR A 98 13.09 8.06 -22.91
CA THR A 98 14.11 7.83 -21.89
C THR A 98 13.76 8.62 -20.63
N PRO A 99 13.39 7.95 -19.52
CA PRO A 99 13.16 8.64 -18.27
C PRO A 99 14.47 9.02 -17.58
N SER A 100 14.48 10.18 -16.92
CA SER A 100 15.51 10.55 -15.94
C SER A 100 15.14 9.94 -14.59
N ILE A 101 16.10 9.23 -13.98
CA ILE A 101 15.97 8.66 -12.63
C ILE A 101 16.97 9.37 -11.73
N ARG A 102 16.48 9.99 -10.65
CA ARG A 102 17.32 10.71 -9.69
C ARG A 102 16.92 10.41 -8.26
N ASN A 103 17.91 10.33 -7.38
CA ASN A 103 17.68 10.24 -5.95
C ASN A 103 17.51 11.64 -5.37
N GLU A 104 16.53 11.77 -4.48
CA GLU A 104 16.30 13.01 -3.73
C GLU A 104 16.85 12.85 -2.32
N ALA A 105 17.43 13.94 -1.79
CA ALA A 105 17.88 13.98 -0.42
C ALA A 105 16.68 13.96 0.53
N LEU A 106 16.86 13.30 1.68
CA LEU A 106 15.89 13.25 2.77
C LEU A 106 16.60 13.73 4.03
N ALA A 107 16.00 14.67 4.75
CA ALA A 107 16.58 15.28 5.94
C ALA A 107 16.81 14.25 7.06
N GLN A 108 15.89 13.29 7.23
CA GLN A 108 15.97 12.26 8.27
C GLN A 108 16.36 10.89 7.74
N ARG A 109 17.09 10.85 6.63
CA ARG A 109 17.49 9.59 5.98
C ARG A 109 18.20 8.65 6.96
N ARG A 110 17.76 7.39 7.00
CA ARG A 110 18.42 6.28 7.69
C ARG A 110 18.84 5.21 6.68
N ASP A 111 19.93 4.51 6.99
CA ASP A 111 20.27 3.29 6.25
C ASP A 111 19.43 2.11 6.76
N ALA A 112 18.88 1.32 5.84
CA ALA A 112 18.00 0.21 6.20
C ALA A 112 18.75 -0.95 6.86
N PHE A 113 20.00 -1.22 6.44
CA PHE A 113 20.81 -2.29 7.02
C PHE A 113 21.38 -1.89 8.38
N ASP A 114 21.67 -0.61 8.61
CA ASP A 114 21.98 -0.10 9.95
C ASP A 114 20.80 -0.35 10.90
N LEU A 115 19.56 -0.10 10.47
CA LEU A 115 18.36 -0.40 11.27
C LEU A 115 18.22 -1.89 11.57
N LEU A 116 18.52 -2.80 10.63
CA LEU A 116 18.56 -4.24 10.91
C LEU A 116 19.60 -4.58 11.99
N SER A 117 20.79 -4.01 11.87
CA SER A 117 21.90 -4.22 12.79
C SER A 117 21.57 -3.72 14.21
N GLU A 118 21.06 -2.49 14.32
CA GLU A 118 20.62 -1.88 15.58
C GLU A 118 19.56 -2.73 16.30
N ARG A 119 18.60 -3.27 15.53
CA ARG A 119 17.52 -4.13 16.04
C ARG A 119 17.94 -5.58 16.23
N LYS A 120 19.16 -5.96 15.84
CA LYS A 120 19.64 -7.35 15.81
C LYS A 120 18.66 -8.27 15.06
N ALA A 121 18.06 -7.73 14.00
CA ALA A 121 17.10 -8.43 13.17
C ALA A 121 17.81 -9.17 12.04
N LEU A 122 17.25 -10.30 11.64
CA LEU A 122 17.72 -11.08 10.50
C LEU A 122 17.04 -10.57 9.22
N PRO A 123 17.75 -10.46 8.09
CA PRO A 123 17.12 -10.20 6.79
C PRO A 123 16.02 -11.22 6.49
N ALA A 124 14.91 -10.77 5.89
CA ALA A 124 13.74 -11.62 5.63
C ALA A 124 14.11 -12.90 4.85
N GLY A 125 14.97 -12.82 3.83
CA GLY A 125 15.41 -13.99 3.07
C GLY A 125 16.21 -15.03 3.89
N SER A 126 16.77 -14.63 5.04
CA SER A 126 17.49 -15.50 5.98
C SER A 126 16.62 -16.01 7.13
N ALA A 127 15.56 -15.25 7.47
CA ALA A 127 14.52 -15.70 8.37
C ALA A 127 13.61 -16.65 7.59
N SER A 128 13.66 -17.95 7.88
CA SER A 128 12.78 -18.87 7.20
C SER A 128 11.32 -18.54 7.54
N ALA A 129 10.51 -18.16 6.55
CA ALA A 129 9.04 -18.23 6.58
C ALA A 129 8.59 -19.71 6.63
N ARG A 130 9.06 -20.43 7.65
CA ARG A 130 8.82 -21.86 7.93
C ARG A 130 8.08 -22.02 9.26
N GLY A 131 7.43 -20.96 9.73
CA GLY A 131 6.50 -21.12 10.83
C GLY A 131 5.29 -21.94 10.36
N GLU A 132 4.72 -22.74 11.26
CA GLU A 132 3.49 -23.47 10.98
C GLU A 132 2.45 -22.50 10.40
N THR A 133 1.95 -22.80 9.21
CA THR A 133 0.74 -22.15 8.68
C THR A 133 -0.40 -22.45 9.66
N PRO A 134 -1.21 -21.45 10.05
CA PRO A 134 -2.39 -21.72 10.86
C PRO A 134 -3.30 -22.70 10.12
N ASP A 135 -3.69 -23.78 10.78
CA ASP A 135 -4.39 -24.90 10.13
C ASP A 135 -5.78 -24.55 9.60
N VAL A 136 -6.46 -23.55 10.17
CA VAL A 136 -7.70 -22.96 9.65
C VAL A 136 -7.72 -21.50 10.05
N MET A 137 -8.04 -20.60 9.12
CA MET A 137 -8.25 -19.18 9.41
C MET A 137 -9.48 -18.68 8.66
N THR A 138 -10.48 -18.20 9.38
CA THR A 138 -11.60 -17.43 8.82
C THR A 138 -11.33 -15.95 9.05
N TYR A 139 -11.80 -15.06 8.19
CA TYR A 139 -11.70 -13.61 8.38
C TYR A 139 -12.88 -12.91 7.70
N SER A 140 -13.27 -11.72 8.17
CA SER A 140 -14.37 -10.94 7.58
C SER A 140 -14.12 -9.43 7.67
N MET A 141 -13.61 -8.81 6.61
CA MET A 141 -13.32 -7.36 6.62
C MET A 141 -14.54 -6.48 6.97
N GLN A 142 -15.76 -6.96 6.69
CA GLN A 142 -17.01 -6.26 6.99
C GLN A 142 -17.36 -6.24 8.50
N ALA A 143 -16.93 -7.24 9.26
CA ALA A 143 -17.12 -7.30 10.72
C ALA A 143 -15.84 -6.91 11.49
N GLY A 144 -14.69 -6.90 10.82
CA GLY A 144 -13.37 -6.81 11.41
C GLY A 144 -12.60 -8.13 11.30
N ILE A 145 -11.33 -8.12 11.66
CA ILE A 145 -10.47 -9.30 11.52
C ILE A 145 -10.74 -10.24 12.69
N ASP A 146 -11.24 -11.44 12.43
CA ASP A 146 -11.46 -12.47 13.45
C ASP A 146 -10.71 -13.76 13.10
N VAL A 147 -9.48 -13.88 13.57
CA VAL A 147 -8.63 -15.06 13.39
C VAL A 147 -8.93 -16.06 14.50
N ARG A 148 -9.30 -17.29 14.12
CA ARG A 148 -9.50 -18.42 15.04
C ARG A 148 -8.49 -19.51 14.76
N TYR A 149 -7.89 -20.06 15.80
CA TYR A 149 -6.92 -21.15 15.73
C TYR A 149 -7.56 -22.48 16.18
N LEU A 150 -6.98 -23.62 15.78
CA LEU A 150 -7.50 -24.95 16.15
C LEU A 150 -7.51 -25.23 17.65
N ASP A 151 -6.60 -24.60 18.41
CA ASP A 151 -6.54 -24.71 19.87
C ASP A 151 -7.65 -23.89 20.57
N GLY A 152 -8.53 -23.23 19.81
CA GLY A 152 -9.61 -22.40 20.31
C GLY A 152 -9.19 -20.95 20.61
N THR A 153 -7.90 -20.61 20.46
CA THR A 153 -7.43 -19.23 20.60
C THR A 153 -8.07 -18.36 19.53
N ARG A 154 -8.36 -17.12 19.90
CA ARG A 154 -8.99 -16.14 19.01
C ARG A 154 -8.23 -14.82 19.07
N TYR A 155 -7.93 -14.27 17.91
CA TYR A 155 -7.47 -12.90 17.75
C TYR A 155 -8.52 -12.13 16.99
N GLY A 156 -9.04 -11.06 17.60
CA GLY A 156 -10.10 -10.24 17.03
C GLY A 156 -9.71 -8.77 17.01
N LEU A 157 -9.96 -8.11 15.88
CA LEU A 157 -10.08 -6.66 15.76
C LEU A 157 -11.46 -6.36 15.20
N THR A 158 -12.21 -5.50 15.87
CA THR A 158 -13.43 -4.93 15.30
C THR A 158 -13.10 -4.06 14.08
N ALA A 159 -14.08 -3.84 13.20
CA ALA A 159 -13.91 -2.91 12.08
C ALA A 159 -13.50 -1.49 12.54
N GLY A 160 -14.00 -1.03 13.69
CA GLY A 160 -13.63 0.26 14.28
C GLY A 160 -12.18 0.31 14.76
N GLU A 161 -11.69 -0.76 15.39
CA GLU A 161 -10.27 -0.85 15.80
C GLU A 161 -9.34 -0.94 14.60
N LEU A 162 -9.72 -1.70 13.56
CA LEU A 162 -8.96 -1.80 12.32
C LEU A 162 -8.86 -0.43 11.62
N ARG A 163 -9.99 0.28 11.50
CA ARG A 163 -10.02 1.64 10.94
C ARG A 163 -9.12 2.58 11.73
N ARG A 164 -9.23 2.60 13.07
CA ARG A 164 -8.39 3.45 13.93
C ARG A 164 -6.90 3.15 13.76
N ARG A 165 -6.50 1.87 13.66
CA ARG A 165 -5.10 1.50 13.41
C ARG A 165 -4.61 1.99 12.05
N TRP A 166 -5.51 2.04 11.07
CA TRP A 166 -5.19 2.57 9.76
C TRP A 166 -5.01 4.08 9.76
N GLU A 167 -5.94 4.81 10.41
CA GLU A 167 -5.88 6.27 10.59
C GLU A 167 -4.57 6.66 11.28
N ILE A 168 -4.23 6.01 12.40
CA ILE A 168 -2.96 6.27 13.12
C ILE A 168 -1.74 6.10 12.20
N ALA A 169 -1.74 5.06 11.37
CA ALA A 169 -0.62 4.80 10.48
C ALA A 169 -0.58 5.76 9.27
N ALA A 170 -1.73 6.21 8.79
CA ALA A 170 -1.83 7.25 7.78
C ALA A 170 -1.29 8.58 8.34
N ASP A 171 -1.71 8.97 9.55
CA ASP A 171 -1.20 10.16 10.25
C ASP A 171 0.33 10.09 10.44
N GLN A 172 0.83 8.93 10.89
CA GLN A 172 2.27 8.70 11.06
C GLN A 172 3.02 8.79 9.72
N LEU A 173 2.45 8.26 8.63
CA LEU A 173 3.04 8.33 7.31
C LEU A 173 3.05 9.76 6.78
N ALA A 174 1.91 10.47 6.87
CA ALA A 174 1.79 11.86 6.47
C ALA A 174 2.77 12.75 7.23
N ALA A 175 2.93 12.56 8.54
CA ALA A 175 3.90 13.28 9.35
C ALA A 175 5.36 12.98 8.99
N ALA A 176 5.67 11.74 8.55
CA ALA A 176 7.01 11.34 8.13
C ALA A 176 7.32 11.72 6.68
N MET A 177 6.31 12.08 5.89
CA MET A 177 6.46 12.44 4.49
C MET A 177 7.05 13.84 4.32
N GLU A 178 8.35 13.91 4.03
CA GLU A 178 8.97 15.18 3.63
C GLU A 178 8.35 15.69 2.31
N PRO A 179 8.08 17.00 2.16
CA PRO A 179 7.48 17.53 0.95
C PRO A 179 8.39 17.34 -0.28
N TYR A 180 7.78 17.36 -1.45
CA TYR A 180 8.45 17.36 -2.76
C TYR A 180 7.55 17.99 -3.81
N ASP A 181 8.16 18.43 -4.91
CA ASP A 181 7.42 19.07 -5.99
C ASP A 181 6.54 18.03 -6.73
N ARG A 182 5.23 18.26 -6.76
CA ARG A 182 4.26 17.52 -7.59
C ARG A 182 3.83 18.38 -8.79
N LEU A 183 3.44 17.73 -9.89
CA LEU A 183 2.84 18.42 -11.04
C LEU A 183 1.33 18.58 -10.84
N GLY A 184 0.70 17.60 -10.19
CA GLY A 184 -0.69 17.64 -9.75
C GLY A 184 -0.93 18.70 -8.67
N PRO A 185 -2.19 19.14 -8.51
CA PRO A 185 -2.56 20.23 -7.61
C PRO A 185 -2.53 19.87 -6.12
N LEU A 186 -2.69 18.59 -5.78
CA LEU A 186 -2.69 18.10 -4.40
C LEU A 186 -1.26 17.81 -3.94
N ALA A 187 -0.97 17.89 -2.64
CA ALA A 187 0.24 17.32 -2.08
C ALA A 187 0.04 15.82 -1.80
N ALA A 188 1.13 15.08 -1.63
CA ALA A 188 1.04 13.66 -1.27
C ALA A 188 0.40 13.43 0.11
N VAL A 189 0.59 14.38 1.03
CA VAL A 189 -0.05 14.35 2.35
C VAL A 189 -1.55 14.56 2.23
N ASP A 190 -2.01 15.45 1.35
CA ASP A 190 -3.45 15.66 1.11
C ASP A 190 -4.10 14.38 0.57
N LEU A 191 -3.42 13.65 -0.32
CA LEU A 191 -3.91 12.36 -0.82
C LEU A 191 -3.98 11.27 0.25
N ILE A 192 -3.10 11.32 1.25
CA ILE A 192 -3.13 10.39 2.39
C ILE A 192 -4.26 10.76 3.34
N ASP A 193 -4.45 12.05 3.62
CA ASP A 193 -5.44 12.57 4.57
C ASP A 193 -6.88 12.47 4.02
N ASP A 194 -7.08 12.77 2.72
CA ASP A 194 -8.37 12.65 2.03
C ASP A 194 -8.74 11.19 1.72
N GLY A 195 -7.76 10.28 1.79
CA GLY A 195 -7.89 8.87 1.47
C GLY A 195 -8.69 8.10 2.51
N ALA A 196 -10.02 8.19 2.44
CA ALA A 196 -10.91 7.45 3.33
C ALA A 196 -10.75 5.93 3.16
N LEU A 197 -10.49 5.23 4.28
CA LEU A 197 -10.46 3.77 4.27
C LEU A 197 -11.87 3.18 4.15
N ASP A 198 -12.20 2.69 2.96
CA ASP A 198 -13.34 1.82 2.75
C ASP A 198 -12.97 0.34 2.98
N LEU A 199 -13.26 -0.15 4.19
CA LEU A 199 -13.05 -1.56 4.55
C LEU A 199 -13.82 -2.54 3.67
N SER A 200 -14.90 -2.11 2.99
CA SER A 200 -15.67 -2.97 2.08
C SER A 200 -14.96 -3.23 0.75
N ALA A 201 -14.05 -2.33 0.36
CA ALA A 201 -13.19 -2.46 -0.81
C ALA A 201 -11.85 -3.17 -0.50
N CYS A 202 -11.66 -3.64 0.74
CA CYS A 202 -10.45 -4.32 1.15
C CYS A 202 -10.55 -5.84 0.98
N THR A 203 -9.46 -6.43 0.51
CA THR A 203 -9.22 -7.87 0.46
C THR A 203 -8.12 -8.25 1.46
N LEU A 204 -8.21 -9.48 1.98
CA LEU A 204 -7.16 -10.07 2.81
C LEU A 204 -6.56 -11.23 2.03
N ALA A 205 -5.24 -11.23 1.87
CA ALA A 205 -4.52 -12.38 1.32
C ALA A 205 -4.19 -13.39 2.42
N ASP A 206 -3.81 -14.61 2.00
CA ASP A 206 -3.47 -15.69 2.90
C ASP A 206 -2.35 -15.31 3.88
N PRO A 207 -2.43 -15.77 5.14
CA PRO A 207 -1.43 -15.48 6.15
C PRO A 207 -0.05 -16.04 5.80
N ALA A 208 0.98 -15.26 6.09
CA ALA A 208 2.36 -15.72 6.12
C ALA A 208 2.84 -15.87 7.57
N THR A 209 3.39 -17.02 7.92
CA THR A 209 4.03 -17.25 9.23
C THR A 209 5.54 -17.11 9.14
N TRP A 210 6.10 -16.30 10.02
CA TRP A 210 7.54 -16.08 10.17
C TRP A 210 8.03 -16.73 11.46
N SER A 211 9.07 -17.57 11.38
CA SER A 211 9.73 -18.06 12.59
C SER A 211 10.62 -16.96 13.15
N LEU A 212 10.48 -16.67 14.44
CA LEU A 212 11.36 -15.74 15.12
C LEU A 212 12.70 -16.41 15.45
N PRO A 213 13.77 -15.63 15.67
CA PRO A 213 15.03 -16.16 16.17
C PRO A 213 14.83 -17.05 17.41
N VAL A 214 15.68 -18.07 17.54
CA VAL A 214 15.58 -19.21 18.48
C VAL A 214 14.95 -18.82 19.83
N GLY A 215 13.80 -19.43 20.14
CA GLY A 215 13.11 -19.28 21.42
C GLY A 215 12.07 -18.17 21.50
N ALA A 216 11.98 -17.27 20.52
CA ALA A 216 11.00 -16.17 20.52
C ALA A 216 9.61 -16.55 19.97
N GLY A 217 9.48 -17.71 19.31
CA GLY A 217 8.20 -18.21 18.78
C GLY A 217 8.05 -18.00 17.28
N SER A 218 6.82 -17.77 16.82
CA SER A 218 6.51 -17.40 15.44
C SER A 218 5.82 -16.04 15.42
N MET A 219 5.66 -15.41 14.26
CA MET A 219 4.77 -14.28 14.05
C MET A 219 3.90 -14.58 12.85
N GLN A 220 2.64 -14.19 12.91
CA GLN A 220 1.76 -14.30 11.78
C GLN A 220 1.50 -12.92 11.19
N VAL A 221 1.56 -12.82 9.88
CA VAL A 221 1.37 -11.57 9.15
C VAL A 221 0.27 -11.76 8.12
N LEU A 222 -0.67 -10.84 8.10
CA LEU A 222 -1.76 -10.78 7.14
C LEU A 222 -1.52 -9.61 6.19
N ARG A 223 -1.76 -9.81 4.89
CA ARG A 223 -1.75 -8.70 3.93
C ARG A 223 -3.17 -8.22 3.71
N ILE A 224 -3.41 -6.96 4.00
CA ILE A 224 -4.67 -6.27 3.69
C ILE A 224 -4.39 -5.36 2.49
N THR A 225 -5.13 -5.57 1.40
CA THR A 225 -5.07 -4.70 0.22
C THR A 225 -6.40 -4.01 0.05
N CYS A 226 -6.41 -2.68 0.09
CA CYS A 226 -7.57 -1.82 -0.13
C CYS A 226 -7.34 -0.98 -1.38
N GLU A 227 -8.25 -1.08 -2.34
CA GLU A 227 -8.23 -0.28 -3.55
C GLU A 227 -9.24 0.87 -3.41
N GLY A 228 -8.78 2.10 -3.57
CA GLY A 228 -9.62 3.30 -3.54
C GLY A 228 -9.38 4.17 -4.77
N GLU A 229 -10.26 5.16 -4.97
CA GLU A 229 -10.02 6.18 -5.99
C GLU A 229 -8.86 7.07 -5.54
N GLY A 230 -7.74 7.02 -6.27
CA GLY A 230 -6.56 7.85 -6.01
C GLY A 230 -5.67 7.38 -4.86
N LEU A 231 -6.13 6.50 -3.98
CA LEU A 231 -5.28 5.89 -2.94
C LEU A 231 -5.48 4.38 -2.87
N SER A 232 -4.38 3.63 -3.04
CA SER A 232 -4.34 2.19 -2.78
C SER A 232 -3.38 1.87 -1.65
N TRP A 233 -3.74 0.90 -0.84
CA TRP A 233 -2.92 0.43 0.27
C TRP A 233 -2.77 -1.08 0.20
N SER A 234 -1.56 -1.60 0.33
CA SER A 234 -1.26 -3.01 0.57
C SER A 234 -0.35 -3.13 1.78
N ARG A 235 -0.95 -3.30 2.95
CA ARG A 235 -0.26 -3.27 4.25
C ARG A 235 -0.13 -4.63 4.89
N LEU A 236 0.89 -4.76 5.72
CA LEU A 236 1.10 -5.94 6.54
C LEU A 236 0.57 -5.69 7.96
N LEU A 237 -0.39 -6.50 8.39
CA LEU A 237 -0.89 -6.54 9.76
C LEU A 237 -0.21 -7.70 10.50
N VAL A 238 0.51 -7.37 11.57
CA VAL A 238 1.04 -8.38 12.49
C VAL A 238 -0.05 -8.85 13.44
N VAL A 239 -0.30 -10.15 13.43
CA VAL A 239 -1.14 -10.83 14.40
C VAL A 239 -0.20 -11.38 15.48
N PRO A 240 -0.36 -10.94 16.75
CA PRO A 240 0.43 -11.46 17.85
C PRO A 240 0.33 -12.99 17.89
N SER A 241 1.48 -13.65 17.90
CA SER A 241 1.52 -15.09 18.01
C SER A 241 1.15 -15.56 19.41
N ARG A 242 0.78 -16.85 19.50
CA ARG A 242 0.71 -17.62 20.75
C ARG A 242 1.80 -17.16 21.74
N GLN A 243 1.42 -16.65 22.90
CA GLN A 243 2.28 -16.80 24.08
C GLN A 243 2.02 -18.23 24.58
N LYS A 244 3.03 -19.10 24.47
CA LYS A 244 3.01 -20.39 25.17
C LYS A 244 3.20 -20.18 26.66
#